data_AF-A0A1A2RWX0-F1
#
_entry.id   AF-A0A1A2RWX0-F1
#
_cell.length_a   1.000
_cell.length_b   1.000
_cell.length_c   1.000
_cell.angle_alpha   90.00
_cell.angle_beta   90.00
_cell.angle_gamma   90.00
#
_symmetry.space_group_name_H-M   'P 1'
#
loop_
_entity.id
_entity.type
_entity.pdbx_description
1 polymer ?
#
loop_
_entity_poly.entity_id
_entity_poly.type
_entity_poly.pdbx_seq_one_letter_code
_entity_poly.pdbx_strand_id
1 'polypeptide(L)'
;MTILATTIVHPNPGVAWDDVQKQLKRASELARKHGAENVTVLVTMVGGQGTNAVGFLTTAEDWAAYGRVQQSLSSDPDYQGLLIDAGQIATWETYVSQTIDV
;
A
#
# COMPACT_ATOMS: atom_id res chain seq x y z
N MET A 1 -18.79 -1.82 8.04
CA MET A 1 -17.69 -1.29 8.87
C MET A 1 -16.51 -1.09 7.93
N THR A 2 -15.92 0.10 7.93
CA THR A 2 -14.81 0.44 7.03
C THR A 2 -13.63 -0.49 7.24
N ILE A 3 -13.10 -1.01 6.13
CA ILE A 3 -11.87 -1.79 6.10
C ILE A 3 -10.70 -0.83 5.95
N LEU A 4 -9.66 -1.01 6.76
CA LEU A 4 -8.38 -0.32 6.65
C LEU A 4 -7.31 -1.33 6.22
N ALA A 5 -6.72 -1.11 5.05
CA ALA A 5 -5.52 -1.79 4.61
C ALA A 5 -4.31 -0.88 4.83
N THR A 6 -3.38 -1.33 5.67
CA THR A 6 -2.12 -0.64 5.97
C THR A 6 -0.97 -1.46 5.39
N THR A 7 -0.34 -0.95 4.35
CA THR A 7 0.88 -1.53 3.78
C THR A 7 2.09 -0.82 4.36
N ILE A 8 2.96 -1.56 5.04
CA ILE A 8 4.25 -1.07 5.51
C ILE A 8 5.30 -1.47 4.47
N VAL A 9 5.99 -0.48 3.92
CA VAL A 9 7.04 -0.65 2.92
C VAL A 9 8.40 -0.41 3.58
N HIS A 10 9.34 -1.32 3.34
CA HIS A 10 10.72 -1.26 3.81
C HIS A 10 11.66 -1.15 2.60
N PRO A 11 12.10 0.07 2.25
CA PRO A 11 13.10 0.26 1.20
C PRO A 11 14.40 -0.48 1.51
N ASN A 12 15.00 -1.08 0.49
CA ASN A 12 16.30 -1.74 0.60
C ASN A 12 17.40 -0.70 0.90
N PRO A 13 18.47 -1.06 1.63
CA PRO A 13 19.58 -0.16 1.88
C PRO A 13 20.19 0.41 0.59
N GLY A 14 20.40 1.73 0.55
CA GLY A 14 21.03 2.42 -0.58
C GLY A 14 20.11 2.76 -1.75
N VAL A 15 18.82 2.40 -1.69
CA VAL A 15 17.83 2.83 -2.69
C VAL A 15 17.58 4.33 -2.55
N ALA A 16 17.56 5.03 -3.70
CA ALA A 16 17.25 6.45 -3.72
C ALA A 16 15.79 6.70 -3.35
N TRP A 17 15.55 7.72 -2.52
CA TRP A 17 14.21 8.07 -2.08
C TRP A 17 13.25 8.37 -3.24
N ASP A 18 13.74 9.02 -4.30
CA ASP A 18 12.94 9.36 -5.48
C ASP A 18 12.38 8.11 -6.19
N ASP A 19 13.13 7.00 -6.19
CA ASP A 19 12.67 5.73 -6.77
C ASP A 19 11.55 5.11 -5.94
N VAL A 20 11.66 5.17 -4.61
CA VAL A 20 10.60 4.73 -3.68
C VAL A 20 9.35 5.60 -3.87
N GLN A 21 9.51 6.92 -3.89
CA GLN A 21 8.41 7.87 -4.03
C GLN A 21 7.66 7.69 -5.35
N LYS A 22 8.39 7.41 -6.45
CA LYS A 22 7.80 7.09 -7.76
C LYS A 22 6.86 5.89 -7.68
N GLN A 23 7.27 4.81 -7.03
CA GLN A 23 6.43 3.61 -6.91
C GLN A 23 5.26 3.83 -5.96
N LEU A 24 5.45 4.54 -4.84
CA LEU A 24 4.36 4.90 -3.92
C LEU A 24 3.28 5.76 -4.61
N LYS A 25 3.69 6.70 -5.46
CA LYS A 25 2.76 7.50 -6.27
C LYS A 25 1.93 6.60 -7.19
N ARG A 26 2.58 5.72 -7.94
CA ARG A 26 1.94 4.76 -8.85
C ARG A 26 0.98 3.82 -8.11
N ALA A 27 1.37 3.31 -6.95
CA ALA A 27 0.51 2.50 -6.07
C ALA A 27 -0.74 3.28 -5.63
N SER A 28 -0.57 4.55 -5.26
CA SER A 28 -1.68 5.41 -4.85
C SER A 28 -2.69 5.70 -5.97
N GLU A 29 -2.20 5.90 -7.19
CA GLU A 29 -3.03 6.15 -8.37
C GLU A 29 -3.80 4.89 -8.76
N LEU A 30 -3.14 3.73 -8.76
CA LEU A 30 -3.78 2.43 -9.01
C LEU A 30 -4.82 2.09 -7.96
N ALA A 31 -4.52 2.29 -6.67
CA ALA A 31 -5.48 2.05 -5.59
C ALA A 31 -6.77 2.87 -5.81
N ARG A 32 -6.64 4.18 -6.10
CA ARG A 32 -7.79 5.05 -6.38
C ARG A 32 -8.54 4.63 -7.65
N LYS A 33 -7.83 4.31 -8.74
CA LYS A 33 -8.40 3.84 -10.01
C LYS A 33 -9.31 2.62 -9.80
N HIS A 34 -8.93 1.73 -8.88
CA HIS A 34 -9.66 0.48 -8.61
C HIS A 34 -10.68 0.58 -7.49
N GLY A 35 -10.94 1.78 -6.95
CA GLY A 35 -12.02 2.03 -6.00
C GLY A 35 -11.62 2.03 -4.53
N ALA A 36 -10.33 2.10 -4.21
CA ALA A 36 -9.90 2.36 -2.84
C ALA A 36 -10.20 3.81 -2.44
N GLU A 37 -10.73 3.98 -1.24
CA GLU A 37 -11.08 5.26 -0.65
C GLU A 37 -9.96 5.76 0.30
N ASN A 38 -9.94 7.06 0.59
CA ASN A 38 -9.03 7.71 1.55
C ASN A 38 -7.55 7.30 1.45
N VAL A 39 -7.06 7.08 0.22
CA VAL A 39 -5.68 6.64 -0.04
C VAL A 39 -4.69 7.69 0.46
N THR A 40 -3.95 7.34 1.52
CA THR A 40 -3.02 8.19 2.23
C THR A 40 -1.65 7.52 2.30
N VAL A 41 -0.62 8.21 1.86
CA VAL A 41 0.78 7.75 1.98
C VAL A 41 1.44 8.54 3.09
N LEU A 42 1.91 7.85 4.13
CA LEU A 42 2.60 8.39 5.28
C LEU A 42 4.06 7.94 5.25
N VAL A 43 4.98 8.89 5.20
CA VAL A 43 6.39 8.58 5.48
C VAL A 43 6.55 8.52 6.99
N THR A 44 6.81 7.33 7.53
CA THR A 44 6.86 7.12 8.97
C THR A 44 8.31 7.05 9.43
N MET A 45 8.77 8.09 10.13
CA MET A 45 10.01 7.96 10.91
C MET A 45 9.71 7.21 12.20
N VAL A 46 9.85 5.89 12.18
CA VAL A 46 9.75 5.05 13.39
C VAL A 46 11.09 5.07 14.12
N GLY A 47 11.11 5.27 15.44
CA GLY A 47 12.29 4.98 16.25
C GLY A 47 12.39 3.49 16.56
N GLY A 48 13.51 2.83 16.24
CA GLY A 48 13.74 1.39 16.48
C GLY A 48 13.87 0.56 15.20
N GLN A 49 13.50 -0.72 15.23
CA GLN A 49 13.69 -1.63 14.09
C GLN A 49 12.90 -1.24 12.82
N GLY A 50 11.83 -0.46 12.96
CA GLY A 50 11.03 0.05 11.83
C GLY A 50 11.54 1.35 11.20
N THR A 51 12.72 1.83 11.62
CA THR A 51 13.31 3.07 11.06
C THR A 51 13.39 2.98 9.53
N ASN A 52 13.00 4.06 8.84
CA ASN A 52 12.91 4.18 7.38
C ASN A 52 11.75 3.42 6.69
N ALA A 53 10.72 2.98 7.42
CA ALA A 53 9.53 2.42 6.81
C ALA A 53 8.55 3.50 6.30
N VAL A 54 7.76 3.16 5.27
CA VAL A 54 6.69 4.01 4.74
C VAL A 54 5.35 3.30 4.97
N GLY A 55 4.40 4.00 5.59
CA GLY A 55 3.02 3.52 5.71
C GLY A 55 2.18 3.96 4.50
N PHE A 56 1.43 3.04 3.93
CA PHE A 56 0.48 3.30 2.85
C PHE A 56 -0.88 2.80 3.28
N LEU A 57 -1.80 3.72 3.54
CA LEU A 57 -3.13 3.42 4.07
C LEU A 57 -4.18 3.61 2.99
N THR A 58 -5.06 2.63 2.86
CA THR A 58 -6.24 2.70 2.01
C THR A 58 -7.45 2.19 2.77
N THR A 59 -8.62 2.74 2.46
CA THR A 59 -9.87 2.28 3.03
C THR A 59 -10.79 1.68 1.97
N ALA A 60 -11.68 0.79 2.39
CA ALA A 60 -12.82 0.35 1.61
C ALA A 60 -14.06 0.32 2.50
N GLU A 61 -15.24 0.48 1.91
CA GLU A 61 -16.52 0.54 2.63
C GLU A 61 -16.77 -0.69 3.53
N ASP A 62 -16.49 -1.88 2.97
CA ASP A 62 -16.66 -3.18 3.62
C ASP A 62 -15.73 -4.25 2.99
N TRP A 63 -15.82 -5.49 3.50
CA TRP A 63 -15.03 -6.62 2.98
C TRP A 63 -15.35 -6.98 1.53
N ALA A 64 -16.59 -6.79 1.09
CA ALA A 64 -16.97 -7.11 -0.29
C ALA A 64 -16.38 -6.09 -1.27
N ALA A 65 -16.42 -4.80 -0.92
CA ALA A 65 -15.74 -3.73 -1.63
C ALA A 65 -14.23 -3.96 -1.65
N TYR A 66 -13.61 -4.27 -0.51
CA TYR A 66 -12.20 -4.61 -0.44
C TYR A 66 -11.83 -5.79 -1.36
N GLY A 67 -12.61 -6.87 -1.34
CA GLY A 67 -12.41 -8.03 -2.21
C GLY A 67 -12.47 -7.68 -3.69
N ARG A 68 -13.44 -6.84 -4.10
CA ARG A 68 -13.55 -6.36 -5.48
C ARG A 68 -12.34 -5.51 -5.89
N VAL A 69 -11.89 -4.59 -5.02
CA VAL A 69 -10.68 -3.77 -5.26
C VAL A 69 -9.46 -4.69 -5.47
N GLN A 70 -9.25 -5.66 -4.58
CA GLN A 70 -8.12 -6.60 -4.67
C GLN A 70 -8.15 -7.48 -5.92
N GLN A 71 -9.32 -7.99 -6.29
CA GLN A 71 -9.50 -8.77 -7.52
C GLN A 71 -9.18 -7.92 -8.75
N SER A 72 -9.70 -6.70 -8.79
CA SER A 72 -9.49 -5.76 -9.89
C SER A 72 -8.00 -5.40 -10.02
N LEU A 73 -7.34 -5.02 -8.93
CA LEU A 73 -5.90 -4.76 -8.88
C LEU A 73 -5.08 -5.95 -9.38
N SER A 74 -5.35 -7.15 -8.87
CA SER A 74 -4.59 -8.36 -9.24
C SER A 74 -4.68 -8.71 -10.73
N SER A 75 -5.78 -8.31 -11.38
CA SER A 75 -5.99 -8.48 -12.82
C SER A 75 -5.42 -7.35 -13.68
N ASP A 76 -4.96 -6.25 -13.09
CA ASP A 76 -4.42 -5.09 -13.82
C ASP A 76 -2.93 -5.30 -14.14
N PRO A 77 -2.52 -5.31 -15.43
CA PRO A 77 -1.11 -5.42 -15.82
C PRO A 77 -0.23 -4.31 -15.24
N ASP A 78 -0.76 -3.10 -15.03
CA ASP A 78 0.00 -1.99 -14.45
C ASP A 78 0.33 -2.25 -12.98
N TYR A 79 -0.57 -2.91 -12.26
CA TYR A 79 -0.33 -3.34 -10.88
C TYR A 79 0.68 -4.48 -10.82
N GLN A 80 0.60 -5.44 -11.73
CA GLN A 80 1.61 -6.50 -11.85
C GLN A 80 3.00 -5.93 -12.13
N GLY A 81 3.10 -4.96 -13.04
CA GLY A 81 4.34 -4.23 -13.32
C GLY A 81 4.85 -3.45 -12.10
N LEU A 82 3.96 -2.78 -11.36
CA LEU A 82 4.31 -2.12 -10.10
C LEU A 82 4.92 -3.12 -9.10
N LEU A 83 4.34 -4.30 -8.92
CA LEU A 83 4.86 -5.30 -7.96
C LEU A 83 6.25 -5.79 -8.35
N ILE A 84 6.52 -5.97 -9.65
CA ILE A 84 7.85 -6.34 -10.16
C ILE A 84 8.86 -5.22 -9.87
N ASP A 85 8.53 -3.99 -10.28
CA ASP A 85 9.44 -2.84 -10.13
C ASP A 85 9.71 -2.52 -8.65
N ALA A 86 8.66 -2.53 -7.82
CA ALA A 86 8.78 -2.25 -6.39
C ALA A 86 9.54 -3.37 -5.65
N GLY A 87 9.35 -4.63 -6.05
CA GLY A 87 10.03 -5.79 -5.44
C GLY A 87 11.54 -5.79 -5.62
N GLN A 88 12.08 -5.01 -6.56
CA GLN A 88 13.51 -4.82 -6.74
C GLN A 88 14.12 -3.86 -5.71
N ILE A 89 13.31 -2.95 -5.15
CA ILE A 89 13.81 -1.82 -4.35
C ILE A 89 13.29 -1.82 -2.91
N ALA A 90 12.28 -2.62 -2.59
CA ALA A 90 11.71 -2.69 -1.26
C ALA A 90 11.05 -4.04 -0.97
N THR A 91 10.87 -4.35 0.31
CA THR A 91 9.93 -5.37 0.77
C THR A 91 8.71 -4.68 1.37
N TRP A 92 7.59 -5.39 1.49
CA TRP A 92 6.40 -4.86 2.14
C TRP A 92 5.53 -5.95 2.76
N GLU A 93 4.69 -5.52 3.69
CA GLU A 93 3.65 -6.33 4.31
C GLU A 93 2.37 -5.51 4.42
N THR A 94 1.22 -6.16 4.26
CA THR A 94 -0.09 -5.50 4.31
C THR A 94 -0.92 -6.09 5.45
N TYR A 95 -1.32 -5.23 6.37
CA TYR A 95 -2.25 -5.54 7.46
C TYR A 95 -3.64 -5.04 7.07
N VAL A 96 -4.62 -5.94 7.08
CA VAL A 96 -6.02 -5.59 6.80
C VAL A 96 -6.80 -5.70 8.09
N SER A 97 -7.51 -4.63 8.44
CA SER A 97 -8.18 -4.50 9.73
C SER A 97 -9.56 -3.88 9.57
N GLN A 98 -10.44 -4.16 10.53
CA GLN A 98 -11.70 -3.48 10.73
C GLN A 98 -11.88 -3.26 12.23
N THR A 99 -12.64 -2.25 12.61
CA THR A 99 -13.15 -2.17 13.98
C THR A 99 -14.12 -3.32 14.22
N ILE A 100 -14.16 -3.84 15.45
CA ILE A 100 -15.19 -4.77 15.92
C ILE A 100 -15.96 -4.09 17.05
N ASP A 101 -17.26 -4.29 17.11
CA ASP A 101 -18.07 -3.85 18.24
C ASP A 101 -17.69 -4.71 19.47
N VAL A 102 -17.39 -4.06 20.60
CA VAL A 102 -17.05 -4.70 21.89
C VAL A 102 -18.04 -4.34 22.97
#